data_AF-A0A9E4QWI8-F1
#
_entry.id   AF-A0A9E4QWI8-F1
#
_cell.length_a   1.000
_cell.length_b   1.000
_cell.length_c   1.000
_cell.angle_alpha   90.00
_cell.angle_beta   90.00
_cell.angle_gamma   90.00
#
_symmetry.space_group_name_H-M   'P 1'
#
loop_
_entity.id
_entity.type
_entity.pdbx_description
1 polymer ?
#
loop_
_entity_poly.entity_id
_entity_poly.type
_entity_poly.pdbx_seq_one_letter_code
_entity_poly.pdbx_strand_id
1 'polypeptide(L)'
;MRVGVDIGGTFTDFVVFDDGMRTFKLPSTPRAPEQAVLEGLKKLRLGETATVVHGSTIATNAVLERRGARTAFIANEGFRDMLTIGRQNRSELYDLFADRSPPLVPSERCLEITERVDHQGRVLIPLDESQIPGLLDQLRDHGVESVAICMLFSFLRPEHEARLSDALQQAGFEVSSSSQLLPEFREYERARPPSTPMSCRRSRATFNAWRMG
;
A
#
# COMPACT_ATOMS: atom_id res chain seq x y z
N MET A 1 -30.30 -1.12 13.13
CA MET A 1 -29.12 -0.37 13.60
C MET A 1 -27.93 -0.36 12.64
N ARG A 2 -27.38 0.83 12.39
CA ARG A 2 -26.10 1.06 11.68
C ARG A 2 -25.14 1.82 12.58
N VAL A 3 -23.84 1.53 12.51
CA VAL A 3 -22.81 2.22 13.29
C VAL A 3 -21.69 2.68 12.38
N GLY A 4 -21.45 3.98 12.31
CA GLY A 4 -20.24 4.57 11.76
C GLY A 4 -19.17 4.66 12.85
N VAL A 5 -17.94 4.30 12.54
CA VAL A 5 -16.78 4.44 13.43
C VAL A 5 -15.70 5.20 12.67
N ASP A 6 -15.17 6.26 13.27
CA ASP A 6 -14.02 7.00 12.74
C ASP A 6 -12.89 6.98 13.78
N ILE A 7 -11.75 6.38 13.41
CA ILE A 7 -10.57 6.39 14.27
C ILE A 7 -9.71 7.61 13.90
N GLY A 8 -9.68 8.59 14.80
CA GLY A 8 -8.74 9.70 14.81
C GLY A 8 -7.48 9.41 15.64
N GLY A 9 -6.55 10.36 15.65
CA GLY A 9 -5.31 10.26 16.43
C GLY A 9 -5.52 10.35 17.96
N THR A 10 -6.52 11.11 18.39
CA THR A 10 -6.78 11.36 19.83
C THR A 10 -8.03 10.65 20.32
N PHE A 11 -9.05 10.55 19.47
CA PHE A 11 -10.33 9.93 19.81
C PHE A 11 -10.85 9.06 18.67
N THR A 12 -11.61 8.03 19.05
CA THR A 12 -12.46 7.24 18.17
C THR A 12 -13.90 7.70 18.33
N ASP A 13 -14.47 8.22 17.25
CA ASP A 13 -15.83 8.72 17.20
C ASP A 13 -16.79 7.64 16.66
N PHE A 14 -17.96 7.49 17.28
CA PHE A 14 -19.00 6.53 16.92
C PHE A 14 -20.30 7.27 16.61
N VAL A 15 -20.93 6.93 15.50
CA VAL A 15 -22.26 7.43 15.11
C VAL A 15 -23.19 6.25 14.99
N VAL A 16 -24.15 6.12 15.90
CA VAL A 16 -25.15 5.04 15.90
C VAL A 16 -26.46 5.58 15.33
N PHE A 17 -27.00 4.85 14.37
CA PHE A 17 -28.29 5.13 13.75
C PHE A 17 -29.26 3.97 14.03
N ASP A 18 -30.23 4.21 14.91
CA ASP A 18 -31.29 3.28 15.31
C ASP A 18 -32.49 4.07 15.81
N ASP A 19 -33.55 4.17 15.00
CA ASP A 19 -34.72 5.04 15.19
C ASP A 19 -34.41 6.53 15.50
N GLY A 20 -33.15 6.94 15.27
CA GLY A 20 -32.59 8.24 15.61
C GLY A 20 -31.06 8.21 15.55
N MET A 21 -30.40 9.36 15.67
CA MET A 21 -28.94 9.48 15.63
C MET A 21 -28.38 9.72 17.03
N ARG A 22 -27.38 8.92 17.43
CA ARG A 22 -26.63 9.09 18.69
C ARG A 22 -25.14 9.06 18.41
N THR A 23 -24.39 9.94 19.08
CA THR A 23 -22.93 9.99 18.97
C THR A 23 -22.29 9.55 20.27
N PHE A 24 -21.17 8.85 20.17
CA PHE A 24 -20.39 8.40 21.30
C PHE A 24 -18.91 8.52 20.98
N LYS A 25 -18.08 8.82 21.98
CA LYS A 25 -16.66 9.12 21.78
C LYS A 25 -15.82 8.40 22.83
N LEU A 26 -14.71 7.83 22.40
CA LEU A 26 -13.72 7.22 23.28
C LEU A 26 -12.33 7.75 22.96
N PRO A 27 -11.41 7.81 23.94
CA PRO A 27 -10.00 7.99 23.65
C PRO A 27 -9.50 6.94 22.65
N SER A 28 -8.69 7.35 21.67
CA SER A 28 -8.02 6.43 20.75
C SER A 28 -6.94 5.64 21.48
N THR A 29 -6.67 4.43 20.98
CA THR A 29 -5.52 3.62 21.39
C THR A 29 -4.56 3.50 20.21
N PRO A 30 -3.61 4.43 20.01
CA PRO A 30 -2.81 4.50 18.77
C PRO A 30 -2.04 3.21 18.45
N ARG A 31 -1.60 2.49 19.48
CA ARG A 31 -0.87 1.21 19.34
C ARG A 31 -1.78 -0.01 19.12
N ALA A 32 -3.08 0.13 19.37
CA ALA A 32 -4.06 -0.95 19.21
C ALA A 32 -5.45 -0.36 18.89
N PRO A 33 -5.63 0.25 17.71
CA PRO A 33 -6.86 0.97 17.34
C PRO A 33 -8.10 0.08 17.40
N GLU A 34 -7.95 -1.20 17.10
CA GLU A 34 -9.00 -2.21 17.19
C GLU A 34 -9.56 -2.36 18.60
N GLN A 35 -8.76 -2.13 19.64
CA GLN A 35 -9.23 -2.19 21.03
C GLN A 35 -10.23 -1.07 21.32
N ALA A 36 -9.93 0.16 20.89
CA ALA A 36 -10.83 1.30 21.05
C ALA A 36 -12.17 1.06 20.32
N VAL A 37 -12.13 0.45 19.13
CA VAL A 37 -13.34 0.05 18.40
C VAL A 37 -14.12 -1.01 19.17
N LEU A 38 -13.49 -2.11 19.57
CA LEU A 38 -14.15 -3.20 20.28
C LEU A 38 -14.75 -2.76 21.62
N GLU A 39 -14.05 -1.90 22.37
CA GLU A 39 -14.57 -1.30 23.60
C GLU A 39 -15.78 -0.41 23.35
N GLY A 40 -15.74 0.41 22.30
CA GLY A 40 -16.87 1.25 21.93
C GLY A 40 -18.09 0.44 21.52
N LEU A 41 -17.91 -0.59 20.69
CA LEU A 41 -19.01 -1.49 20.29
C LEU A 41 -19.61 -2.22 21.51
N LYS A 42 -18.78 -2.67 22.47
CA LYS A 42 -19.25 -3.27 23.73
C LYS A 42 -20.07 -2.28 24.57
N LYS A 43 -19.61 -1.04 24.71
CA LYS A 43 -20.32 0.00 25.48
C LYS A 43 -21.65 0.39 24.84
N LEU A 44 -21.73 0.35 23.51
CA LEU A 44 -22.96 0.64 22.77
C LEU A 44 -24.00 -0.50 22.84
N ARG A 45 -23.65 -1.65 23.44
CA ARG A 45 -24.51 -2.84 23.62
C ARG A 45 -25.26 -3.20 22.34
N LEU A 46 -24.51 -3.25 21.23
CA LEU A 46 -25.13 -3.45 19.93
C LEU A 46 -25.79 -4.83 19.85
N GLY A 47 -27.03 -4.91 19.36
CA GLY A 47 -27.68 -6.19 19.06
C GLY A 47 -26.94 -6.96 17.96
N GLU A 48 -27.17 -8.27 17.87
CA GLU A 48 -26.44 -9.21 16.99
C GLU A 48 -26.50 -8.89 15.48
N THR A 49 -27.35 -7.96 15.05
CA THR A 49 -27.61 -7.61 13.64
C THR A 49 -27.12 -6.22 13.20
N ALA A 50 -26.23 -5.58 13.98
CA ALA A 50 -25.74 -4.24 13.68
C ALA A 50 -24.75 -4.23 12.48
N THR A 51 -24.98 -3.34 11.51
CA THR A 51 -24.01 -3.08 10.43
C THR A 51 -23.00 -2.04 10.89
N VAL A 52 -21.71 -2.36 10.85
CA VAL A 52 -20.63 -1.44 11.22
C VAL A 52 -19.87 -0.98 9.97
N VAL A 53 -19.73 0.34 9.81
CA VAL A 53 -18.91 0.99 8.79
C VAL A 53 -17.76 1.69 9.51
N HIS A 54 -16.52 1.34 9.17
CA HIS A 54 -15.34 1.87 9.82
C HIS A 54 -14.49 2.68 8.82
N GLY A 55 -14.23 3.93 9.16
CA GLY A 55 -13.23 4.80 8.53
C GLY A 55 -12.06 5.01 9.50
N SER A 56 -10.85 5.16 8.96
CA SER A 56 -9.69 5.49 9.77
C SER A 56 -8.79 6.46 9.04
N THR A 57 -8.24 7.41 9.78
CA THR A 57 -7.26 8.39 9.29
C THR A 57 -5.81 7.94 9.46
N ILE A 58 -5.59 6.76 10.06
CA ILE A 58 -4.24 6.25 10.40
C ILE A 58 -3.39 6.07 9.14
N ALA A 59 -3.93 5.46 8.09
CA ALA A 59 -3.18 5.21 6.85
C ALA A 59 -2.76 6.52 6.16
N THR A 60 -3.65 7.52 6.11
CA THR A 60 -3.36 8.82 5.49
C THR A 60 -2.27 9.56 6.26
N ASN A 61 -2.34 9.56 7.60
CA ASN A 61 -1.33 10.21 8.44
C ASN A 61 0.02 9.50 8.36
N ALA A 62 0.04 8.17 8.29
CA ALA A 62 1.27 7.39 8.12
C ALA A 62 2.04 7.78 6.83
N VAL A 63 1.32 7.99 5.72
CA VAL A 63 1.91 8.45 4.45
C VAL A 63 2.45 9.88 4.57
N LEU A 64 1.69 10.79 5.17
CA LEU A 64 2.10 12.20 5.37
C LEU A 64 3.32 12.31 6.28
N GLU A 65 3.36 11.53 7.35
CA GLU A 65 4.47 11.50 8.32
C GLU A 65 5.63 10.61 7.86
N ARG A 66 5.51 9.96 6.69
CA ARG A 66 6.46 8.96 6.17
C ARG A 66 6.80 7.87 7.18
N ARG A 67 5.84 7.50 8.02
CA ARG A 67 5.94 6.42 9.01
C ARG A 67 5.39 5.15 8.40
N GLY A 68 6.27 4.34 7.83
CA GLY A 68 5.91 3.06 7.23
C GLY A 68 7.04 2.05 7.39
N ALA A 69 6.73 0.79 7.06
CA ALA A 69 7.71 -0.29 7.02
C ALA A 69 8.84 0.05 6.04
N ARG A 70 10.04 -0.47 6.30
CA ARG A 70 11.18 -0.27 5.41
C ARG A 70 10.92 -0.99 4.09
N THR A 71 10.43 -0.24 3.10
CA THR A 71 9.93 -0.80 1.84
C THR A 71 11.00 -0.80 0.76
N ALA A 72 11.11 -1.91 0.02
CA ALA A 72 11.79 -1.96 -1.29
C ALA A 72 10.80 -1.96 -2.44
N PHE A 73 11.24 -1.47 -3.60
CA PHE A 73 10.47 -1.47 -4.83
C PHE A 73 11.16 -2.34 -5.87
N ILE A 74 10.45 -3.27 -6.49
CA ILE A 74 10.97 -4.13 -7.56
C ILE A 74 10.21 -3.82 -8.85
N ALA A 75 10.95 -3.50 -9.89
CA ALA A 75 10.44 -3.29 -11.24
C ALA A 75 11.22 -4.14 -12.25
N ASN A 76 10.83 -4.05 -13.52
CA ASN A 76 11.62 -4.63 -14.60
C ASN A 76 13.01 -3.99 -14.68
N GLU A 77 13.97 -4.72 -15.22
CA GLU A 77 15.27 -4.18 -15.64
C GLU A 77 15.14 -2.89 -16.49
N GLY A 78 15.90 -1.85 -16.18
CA GLY A 78 15.81 -0.52 -16.78
C GLY A 78 14.66 0.36 -16.27
N PHE A 79 13.92 -0.05 -15.23
CA PHE A 79 12.81 0.70 -14.62
C PHE A 79 13.04 1.06 -13.14
N ARG A 80 14.27 0.90 -12.63
CA ARG A 80 14.68 1.27 -11.27
C ARG A 80 14.27 2.68 -10.86
N ASP A 81 14.47 3.63 -11.77
CA ASP A 81 14.27 5.06 -11.50
C ASP A 81 12.82 5.52 -11.68
N MET A 82 11.87 4.61 -11.91
CA MET A 82 10.46 4.94 -12.15
C MET A 82 9.87 5.87 -11.08
N LEU A 83 10.15 5.60 -9.80
CA LEU A 83 9.62 6.42 -8.69
C LEU A 83 10.30 7.79 -8.60
N THR A 84 11.59 7.87 -8.93
CA THR A 84 12.38 9.11 -8.90
C THR A 84 12.03 10.02 -10.07
N ILE A 85 11.88 9.45 -11.27
CA ILE A 85 11.48 10.18 -12.48
C ILE A 85 10.03 10.65 -12.32
N GLY A 86 9.14 9.75 -11.90
CA GLY A 86 7.72 10.00 -11.82
C GLY A 86 7.13 10.63 -13.09
N ARG A 87 6.11 11.50 -12.92
CA ARG A 87 5.48 12.20 -14.06
C ARG A 87 6.20 13.46 -14.51
N GLN A 88 7.28 13.86 -13.83
CA GLN A 88 7.97 15.13 -14.08
C GLN A 88 7.03 16.36 -13.96
N ASN A 89 5.88 16.22 -13.30
CA ASN A 89 4.95 17.31 -13.04
C ASN A 89 5.63 18.35 -12.14
N ARG A 90 5.59 19.62 -12.53
CA ARG A 90 6.11 20.73 -11.73
C ARG A 90 4.97 21.34 -10.91
N SER A 91 5.14 21.40 -9.59
CA SER A 91 4.22 22.14 -8.71
C SER A 91 4.26 23.63 -9.01
N GLU A 92 5.47 24.17 -9.17
CA GLU A 92 5.73 25.55 -9.56
C GLU A 92 6.22 25.57 -11.01
N LEU A 93 5.31 25.79 -11.96
CA LEU A 93 5.59 25.63 -13.41
C LEU A 93 6.77 26.51 -13.90
N TYR A 94 6.92 27.69 -13.31
CA TYR A 94 7.88 28.72 -13.72
C TYR A 94 9.16 28.76 -12.87
N ASP A 95 9.23 27.99 -11.79
CA ASP A 95 10.45 27.90 -11.00
C ASP A 95 11.35 26.80 -11.57
N LEU A 96 12.47 27.21 -12.17
CA LEU A 96 13.47 26.30 -12.75
C LEU A 96 14.33 25.61 -11.68
N PHE A 97 14.35 26.14 -10.46
CA PHE A 97 15.16 25.65 -9.34
C PHE A 97 14.34 24.94 -8.27
N ALA A 98 13.05 24.69 -8.51
CA ALA A 98 12.18 24.01 -7.56
C ALA A 98 12.71 22.61 -7.21
N ASP A 99 12.97 22.40 -5.93
CA ASP A 99 13.37 21.11 -5.39
C ASP A 99 12.19 20.12 -5.44
N ARG A 100 12.49 18.89 -5.87
CA ARG A 100 11.50 17.81 -5.88
C ARG A 100 11.47 17.12 -4.54
N SER A 101 10.26 16.87 -4.04
CA SER A 101 10.05 16.00 -2.89
C SER A 101 10.69 14.62 -3.16
N PRO A 102 11.50 14.09 -2.22
CA PRO A 102 12.13 12.80 -2.41
C PRO A 102 11.06 11.69 -2.53
N PRO A 103 11.31 10.64 -3.31
CA PRO A 103 10.38 9.53 -3.46
C PRO A 103 10.09 8.84 -2.11
N LEU A 104 9.03 8.04 -2.05
CA LEU A 104 8.66 7.27 -0.85
C LEU A 104 9.68 6.14 -0.59
N VAL A 105 10.19 5.53 -1.66
CA VAL A 105 11.25 4.53 -1.62
C VAL A 105 12.51 5.18 -2.22
N PRO A 106 13.64 5.18 -1.49
CA PRO A 106 14.89 5.73 -2.00
C PRO A 106 15.50 4.81 -3.07
N SER A 107 16.31 5.38 -3.96
CA SER A 107 16.93 4.69 -5.11
C SER A 107 17.69 3.42 -4.75
N GLU A 108 18.34 3.41 -3.58
CA GLU A 108 19.12 2.26 -3.13
C GLU A 108 18.24 1.03 -2.87
N ARG A 109 16.96 1.23 -2.55
CA ARG A 109 15.97 0.16 -2.34
C ARG A 109 15.05 -0.08 -3.54
N CYS A 110 15.31 0.57 -4.66
CA CYS A 110 14.71 0.23 -5.95
C CYS A 110 15.60 -0.83 -6.60
N LEU A 111 15.06 -2.03 -6.76
CA LEU A 111 15.72 -3.20 -7.33
C LEU A 111 15.04 -3.60 -8.64
N GLU A 112 15.73 -4.39 -9.44
CA GLU A 112 15.27 -4.81 -10.76
C GLU A 112 15.32 -6.32 -10.92
N ILE A 113 14.46 -6.85 -11.77
CA ILE A 113 14.49 -8.24 -12.21
C ILE A 113 14.28 -8.31 -13.72
N THR A 114 15.00 -9.22 -14.37
CA THR A 114 14.91 -9.44 -15.81
C THR A 114 13.59 -10.13 -16.15
N GLU A 115 12.70 -9.38 -16.78
CA GLU A 115 11.38 -9.81 -17.26
C GLU A 115 10.87 -8.77 -18.26
N ARG A 116 10.14 -9.20 -19.30
CA ARG A 116 9.44 -8.28 -20.19
C ARG A 116 8.19 -8.88 -20.82
N VAL A 117 7.09 -8.19 -20.66
CA VAL A 117 5.84 -8.39 -21.41
C VAL A 117 5.57 -7.19 -22.31
N ASP A 118 5.00 -7.42 -23.49
CA ASP A 118 4.57 -6.38 -24.41
C ASP A 118 3.14 -5.87 -24.12
N HIS A 119 2.72 -4.83 -24.84
CA HIS A 119 1.38 -4.25 -24.75
C HIS A 119 0.21 -5.20 -25.09
N GLN A 120 0.49 -6.37 -25.67
CA GLN A 120 -0.50 -7.40 -26.02
C GLN A 120 -0.50 -8.54 -24.99
N GLY A 121 0.30 -8.43 -23.92
CA GLY A 121 0.45 -9.49 -22.94
C GLY A 121 1.32 -10.66 -23.44
N ARG A 122 2.12 -10.48 -24.49
CA ARG A 122 3.08 -11.51 -24.96
C ARG A 122 4.38 -11.39 -24.18
N VAL A 123 4.92 -12.52 -23.76
CA VAL A 123 6.22 -12.58 -23.08
C VAL A 123 7.31 -12.36 -24.14
N LEU A 124 8.06 -11.27 -23.99
CA LEU A 124 9.26 -11.00 -24.79
C LEU A 124 10.50 -11.57 -24.10
N ILE A 125 10.59 -11.41 -22.78
CA ILE A 125 11.65 -11.95 -21.94
C ILE A 125 10.96 -12.61 -20.73
N PRO A 126 11.13 -13.92 -20.52
CA PRO A 126 10.53 -14.59 -19.37
C PRO A 126 11.13 -14.06 -18.06
N LEU A 127 10.40 -14.23 -16.96
CA LEU A 127 10.91 -13.93 -15.62
C LEU A 127 12.16 -14.78 -15.35
N ASP A 128 13.29 -14.13 -15.09
CA ASP A 128 14.53 -14.80 -14.71
C ASP A 128 14.51 -15.15 -13.22
N GLU A 129 13.94 -16.31 -12.91
CA GLU A 129 13.84 -16.82 -11.53
C GLU A 129 15.21 -17.09 -10.90
N SER A 130 16.29 -17.18 -11.69
CA SER A 130 17.65 -17.37 -11.17
C SER A 130 18.19 -16.14 -10.44
N GLN A 131 17.59 -14.95 -10.66
CA GLN A 131 17.96 -13.70 -9.98
C GLN A 131 17.31 -13.57 -8.59
N ILE A 132 16.27 -14.35 -8.28
CA ILE A 132 15.52 -14.25 -7.03
C ILE A 132 16.41 -14.42 -5.78
N PRO A 133 17.34 -15.40 -5.70
CA PRO A 133 18.21 -15.54 -4.55
C PRO A 133 19.05 -14.28 -4.27
N GLY A 134 19.65 -13.68 -5.32
CA GLY A 134 20.42 -12.45 -5.18
C GLY A 134 19.56 -11.25 -4.78
N LEU A 135 18.31 -11.20 -5.25
CA LEU A 135 17.34 -10.19 -4.84
C LEU A 135 17.00 -10.31 -3.36
N LEU A 136 16.78 -11.54 -2.87
CA LEU A 136 16.52 -11.81 -1.45
C LEU A 136 17.67 -11.35 -0.56
N ASP A 137 18.92 -11.56 -0.98
CA ASP A 137 20.09 -11.11 -0.23
C ASP A 137 20.17 -9.59 -0.16
N GLN A 138 19.93 -8.89 -1.28
CA GLN A 138 19.86 -7.42 -1.29
C GLN A 138 18.74 -6.89 -0.37
N LEU A 139 17.57 -7.53 -0.36
CA LEU A 139 16.46 -7.15 0.52
C LEU A 139 16.84 -7.29 2.00
N ARG A 140 17.55 -8.37 2.37
CA ARG A 140 18.05 -8.61 3.73
C ARG A 140 19.12 -7.59 4.12
N ASP A 141 20.07 -7.32 3.24
CA ASP A 141 21.16 -6.35 3.47
C ASP A 141 20.62 -4.94 3.70
N HIS A 142 19.55 -4.56 3.00
CA HIS A 142 18.86 -3.29 3.22
C HIS A 142 17.93 -3.28 4.44
N GLY A 143 17.75 -4.42 5.12
CA GLY A 143 16.86 -4.59 6.27
C GLY A 143 15.40 -4.32 5.92
N VAL A 144 14.99 -4.70 4.72
CA VAL A 144 13.65 -4.47 4.17
C VAL A 144 12.61 -5.30 4.93
N GLU A 145 11.49 -4.69 5.24
CA GLU A 145 10.35 -5.34 5.93
C GLU A 145 9.22 -5.65 4.95
N SER A 146 9.04 -4.80 3.93
CA SER A 146 7.99 -4.96 2.93
C SER A 146 8.48 -4.68 1.50
N VAL A 147 7.82 -5.29 0.53
CA VAL A 147 8.21 -5.20 -0.89
C VAL A 147 7.02 -4.84 -1.74
N ALA A 148 7.17 -3.78 -2.55
CA ALA A 148 6.22 -3.41 -3.60
C ALA A 148 6.76 -3.89 -4.95
N ILE A 149 5.96 -4.66 -5.69
CA ILE A 149 6.30 -5.10 -7.05
C ILE A 149 5.45 -4.31 -8.04
N CYS A 150 6.07 -3.82 -9.11
CA CYS A 150 5.36 -3.23 -10.25
C CYS A 150 6.07 -3.57 -11.55
N MET A 151 5.62 -4.65 -12.20
CA MET A 151 6.07 -5.00 -13.55
C MET A 151 5.21 -4.33 -14.63
N LEU A 152 5.82 -3.97 -15.75
CA LEU A 152 5.11 -3.44 -16.92
C LEU A 152 4.08 -4.45 -17.40
N PHE A 153 2.90 -3.95 -17.78
CA PHE A 153 1.81 -4.76 -18.31
C PHE A 153 1.37 -5.94 -17.43
N SER A 154 1.70 -5.95 -16.13
CA SER A 154 1.26 -7.03 -15.23
C SER A 154 -0.26 -7.06 -15.03
N PHE A 155 -0.96 -5.98 -15.38
CA PHE A 155 -2.43 -5.97 -15.47
C PHE A 155 -2.97 -6.83 -16.63
N LEU A 156 -2.17 -7.10 -17.67
CA LEU A 156 -2.49 -8.04 -18.76
C LEU A 156 -1.96 -9.44 -18.48
N ARG A 157 -0.78 -9.53 -17.85
CA ARG A 157 -0.09 -10.79 -17.52
C ARG A 157 0.39 -10.79 -16.06
N PRO A 158 -0.50 -11.08 -15.08
CA PRO A 158 -0.15 -11.02 -13.65
C PRO A 158 0.75 -12.17 -13.18
N GLU A 159 0.93 -13.22 -13.98
CA GLU A 159 1.54 -14.48 -13.58
C GLU A 159 3.00 -14.32 -13.14
N HIS A 160 3.80 -13.49 -13.82
CA HIS A 160 5.18 -13.23 -13.41
C HIS A 160 5.24 -12.49 -12.06
N GLU A 161 4.34 -11.53 -11.85
CA GLU A 161 4.25 -10.77 -10.61
C GLU A 161 3.78 -11.62 -9.45
N ALA A 162 2.83 -12.52 -9.70
CA ALA A 162 2.37 -13.51 -8.73
C ALA A 162 3.51 -14.46 -8.33
N ARG A 163 4.26 -15.01 -9.29
CA ARG A 163 5.40 -15.91 -8.99
C ARG A 163 6.47 -15.24 -8.16
N LEU A 164 6.86 -14.01 -8.51
CA LEU A 164 7.83 -13.25 -7.73
C LEU A 164 7.28 -12.94 -6.33
N SER A 165 6.00 -12.57 -6.24
CA SER A 165 5.34 -12.32 -4.95
C SER A 165 5.36 -13.56 -4.06
N ASP A 166 5.03 -14.74 -4.61
CA ASP A 166 5.01 -16.00 -3.87
C ASP A 166 6.41 -16.36 -3.35
N ALA A 167 7.45 -16.19 -4.18
CA ALA A 167 8.83 -16.46 -3.78
C ALA A 167 9.30 -15.53 -2.64
N LEU A 168 8.98 -14.24 -2.71
CA LEU A 168 9.32 -13.27 -1.68
C LEU A 168 8.53 -13.48 -0.38
N GLN A 169 7.24 -13.85 -0.47
CA GLN A 169 6.42 -14.18 0.69
C GLN A 169 6.92 -15.45 1.40
N GLN A 170 7.33 -16.48 0.64
CA GLN A 170 7.94 -17.69 1.20
C GLN A 170 9.25 -17.39 1.94
N ALA A 171 9.97 -16.36 1.52
CA ALA A 171 11.18 -15.88 2.20
C ALA A 171 10.89 -15.00 3.43
N GLY A 172 9.62 -14.71 3.74
CA GLY A 172 9.19 -14.02 4.95
C GLY A 172 8.94 -12.51 4.78
N PHE A 173 8.92 -11.98 3.57
CA PHE A 173 8.62 -10.56 3.32
C PHE A 173 7.11 -10.31 3.16
N GLU A 174 6.64 -9.15 3.61
CA GLU A 174 5.29 -8.67 3.29
C GLU A 174 5.27 -8.07 1.88
N VAL A 175 4.51 -8.67 0.96
CA VAL A 175 4.55 -8.30 -0.46
C VAL A 175 3.24 -7.70 -0.93
N SER A 176 3.35 -6.61 -1.70
CA SER A 176 2.25 -5.97 -2.44
C SER A 176 2.55 -5.98 -3.93
N SER A 177 1.75 -6.71 -4.70
CA SER A 177 1.85 -6.74 -6.16
C SER A 177 0.86 -5.77 -6.79
N SER A 178 1.34 -4.98 -7.74
CA SER A 178 0.54 -3.94 -8.38
C SER A 178 -0.66 -4.49 -9.18
N SER A 179 -0.53 -5.68 -9.80
CA SER A 179 -1.65 -6.35 -10.50
C SER A 179 -2.79 -6.78 -9.56
N GLN A 180 -2.50 -7.07 -8.28
CA GLN A 180 -3.53 -7.39 -7.29
C GLN A 180 -4.17 -6.13 -6.69
N LEU A 181 -3.42 -5.03 -6.64
CA LEU A 181 -3.85 -3.77 -6.03
C LEU A 181 -4.61 -2.87 -6.99
N LEU A 182 -4.03 -2.59 -8.15
CA LEU A 182 -4.56 -1.67 -9.16
C LEU A 182 -4.19 -2.19 -10.55
N PRO A 183 -4.94 -3.15 -11.12
CA PRO A 183 -4.68 -3.71 -12.45
C PRO A 183 -5.11 -2.76 -13.58
N GLU A 184 -4.53 -1.56 -13.61
CA GLU A 184 -4.84 -0.52 -14.60
C GLU A 184 -3.64 -0.15 -15.47
N PHE A 185 -3.90 0.53 -16.59
CA PHE A 185 -2.84 1.06 -17.43
C PHE A 185 -2.12 2.22 -16.71
N ARG A 186 -0.79 2.33 -16.93
CA ARG A 186 0.19 3.27 -16.34
C ARG A 186 0.87 2.76 -15.07
N GLU A 187 2.15 2.45 -15.22
CA GLU A 187 3.06 1.89 -14.23
C GLU A 187 3.36 2.82 -13.06
N TYR A 188 3.55 4.13 -13.29
CA TYR A 188 3.86 5.06 -12.20
C TYR A 188 2.70 5.18 -11.19
N GLU A 189 1.47 5.24 -11.69
CA GLU A 189 0.24 5.34 -10.90
C GLU A 189 -0.05 4.05 -10.15
N ARG A 190 0.37 2.91 -10.70
CA ARG A 190 0.32 1.60 -10.04
C ARG A 190 1.39 1.43 -8.97
N ALA A 191 2.59 1.97 -9.22
CA ALA A 191 3.72 1.91 -8.30
C ALA A 191 3.57 2.89 -7.13
N ARG A 192 2.79 3.97 -7.31
CA ARG A 192 2.52 4.97 -6.27
C ARG A 192 1.20 4.67 -5.57
N PRO A 193 1.14 4.62 -4.23
CA PRO A 193 -0.16 4.61 -3.55
C PRO A 193 -0.95 5.89 -3.92
N PRO A 194 -2.27 5.80 -4.19
CA PRO A 194 -3.04 6.96 -4.59
C PRO A 194 -2.99 8.02 -3.48
N SER A 195 -2.71 9.27 -3.86
CA SER A 195 -2.79 10.43 -2.94
C SER A 195 -4.21 10.74 -2.48
N THR A 196 -5.20 10.06 -3.06
CA THR A 196 -6.61 10.20 -2.76
C THR A 196 -7.07 8.86 -2.16
N PRO A 197 -7.78 8.84 -1.02
CA PRO A 197 -8.32 7.59 -0.48
C PRO A 197 -9.34 7.02 -1.47
N MET A 198 -8.90 6.10 -2.34
CA MET A 198 -9.80 5.25 -3.11
C MET A 198 -10.61 4.41 -2.11
N SER A 199 -11.93 4.40 -2.28
CA SER A 199 -12.83 3.60 -1.46
C SER A 199 -12.37 2.15 -1.46
N CYS A 200 -11.86 1.70 -0.32
CA CYS A 200 -11.22 0.40 -0.17
C CYS A 200 -12.26 -0.71 -0.36
N ARG A 201 -12.38 -1.23 -1.58
CA ARG A 201 -13.01 -2.51 -1.88
C ARG A 201 -11.91 -3.45 -2.38
N ARG A 202 -11.50 -4.36 -1.50
CA ARG A 202 -10.89 -5.68 -1.81
C ARG A 202 -9.36 -5.87 -1.90
N SER A 203 -8.52 -5.12 -1.20
CA SER A 203 -7.13 -5.60 -1.01
C SER A 203 -6.62 -5.43 0.41
N ARG A 204 -6.62 -6.52 1.19
CA ARG A 204 -5.89 -6.64 2.45
C ARG A 204 -4.37 -6.44 2.27
N ALA A 205 -3.84 -6.64 1.05
CA ALA A 205 -2.41 -6.58 0.75
C ALA A 205 -1.79 -5.19 0.94
N THR A 206 -2.48 -4.12 0.53
CA THR A 206 -2.00 -2.73 0.75
C THR A 206 -1.96 -2.36 2.23
N PHE A 207 -2.69 -3.06 3.09
CA PHE A 207 -2.72 -2.77 4.51
C PHE A 207 -1.53 -3.40 5.25
N ASN A 208 -1.01 -4.53 4.75
CA ASN A 208 0.08 -5.26 5.42
C ASN A 208 1.47 -4.75 5.06
N ALA A 209 1.72 -4.29 3.82
CA ALA A 209 2.99 -3.64 3.48
C ALA A 209 3.25 -2.34 4.28
N TRP A 210 2.22 -1.82 4.95
CA TRP A 210 2.23 -0.61 5.77
C TRP A 210 1.75 -0.87 7.20
N ARG A 211 1.77 -2.14 7.66
CA ARG A 211 1.59 -2.46 9.08
C ARG A 211 2.82 -1.98 9.84
N MET A 212 2.64 -0.99 10.70
CA MET A 212 3.60 -0.70 11.76
C MET A 212 3.67 -1.90 12.72
N GLY A 213 4.89 -2.26 13.14
CA GLY A 213 5.13 -3.23 14.21
C GLY A 213 4.61 -2.80 15.58
#